data_AF-A0A5X0ZGY4-F1
#
_entry.id   AF-A0A5X0ZGY4-F1
#
_cell.length_a   1.000
_cell.length_b   1.000
_cell.length_c   1.000
_cell.angle_alpha   90.00
_cell.angle_beta   90.00
_cell.angle_gamma   90.00
#
_symmetry.space_group_name_H-M   'P 1'
#
loop_
_entity.id
_entity.type
_entity.pdbx_description
1 polymer ?
#
loop_
_entity_poly.entity_id
_entity_poly.type
_entity_poly.pdbx_seq_one_letter_code
_entity_poly.pdbx_strand_id
1 'polypeptide(L)'
;MTLTEKSGHLAWCALVALALARQDGGARSPAQENLFLTRWLATALKQRRFSRDVAPDIEWLLKQGHQLGVSAKLASKLNYLLRSCTGE
;
A
#
# COMPACT_ATOMS: atom_id res chain seq x y z
N MET A 1 15.73 12.64 -2.25
CA MET A 1 14.53 11.91 -1.83
C MET A 1 14.48 11.85 -0.32
N THR A 2 13.72 12.77 0.27
CA THR A 2 13.31 12.76 1.68
C THR A 2 12.46 11.51 1.97
N LEU A 3 12.31 11.16 3.25
CA LEU A 3 11.52 10.01 3.66
C LEU A 3 10.05 10.12 3.18
N THR A 4 9.50 11.33 3.18
CA THR A 4 8.14 11.61 2.68
C THR A 4 8.00 11.36 1.18
N GLU A 5 8.97 11.76 0.36
CA GLU A 5 8.96 11.45 -1.08
C GLU A 5 9.00 9.94 -1.34
N LYS A 6 9.81 9.19 -0.57
CA LYS A 6 9.92 7.72 -0.69
C LYS A 6 8.61 7.03 -0.30
N SER A 7 7.98 7.46 0.79
CA SER A 7 6.70 6.91 1.25
C SER A 7 5.56 7.30 0.30
N GLY A 8 5.57 8.51 -0.26
CA GLY A 8 4.65 8.94 -1.31
C GLY A 8 4.74 8.08 -2.57
N HIS A 9 5.96 7.77 -3.03
CA HIS A 9 6.17 6.87 -4.16
C HIS A 9 5.66 5.45 -3.89
N LEU A 10 5.89 4.90 -2.69
CA LEU A 10 5.32 3.62 -2.27
C LEU A 10 3.79 3.65 -2.33
N ALA A 11 3.17 4.69 -1.78
CA ALA A 11 1.72 4.84 -1.75
C ALA A 11 1.13 4.95 -3.17
N TRP A 12 1.76 5.75 -4.04
CA TRP A 12 1.39 5.85 -5.44
C TRP A 12 1.45 4.50 -6.15
N CYS A 13 2.57 3.79 -6.04
CA CYS A 13 2.74 2.46 -6.66
C CYS A 13 1.68 1.45 -6.18
N ALA A 14 1.38 1.44 -4.88
CA ALA A 14 0.38 0.53 -4.31
C ALA A 14 -1.04 0.86 -4.81
N LEU A 15 -1.39 2.15 -4.92
CA LEU A 15 -2.69 2.59 -5.43
C LEU A 15 -2.85 2.32 -6.92
N VAL A 16 -1.80 2.54 -7.72
CA VAL A 16 -1.80 2.18 -9.16
C VAL A 16 -1.95 0.67 -9.34
N ALA A 17 -1.21 -0.14 -8.58
CA ALA A 17 -1.35 -1.60 -8.63
C ALA A 17 -2.77 -2.06 -8.25
N LEU A 18 -3.38 -1.42 -7.25
CA LEU A 18 -4.77 -1.69 -6.87
C LEU A 18 -5.75 -1.29 -7.98
N ALA A 19 -5.55 -0.15 -8.63
CA ALA A 19 -6.38 0.30 -9.76
C ALA A 19 -6.31 -0.69 -10.94
N LEU A 20 -5.12 -1.21 -11.25
CA LEU A 20 -4.94 -2.24 -12.28
C LEU A 20 -5.67 -3.54 -11.90
N ALA A 21 -5.55 -3.98 -10.64
CA ALA A 21 -6.26 -5.17 -10.17
C ALA A 21 -7.79 -5.01 -10.14
N ARG A 22 -8.30 -3.78 -9.95
CA ARG A 22 -9.73 -3.47 -10.08
C ARG A 22 -10.20 -3.62 -11.53
N GLN A 23 -9.40 -3.14 -12.49
CA GLN A 23 -9.71 -3.27 -13.92
C GLN A 23 -9.71 -4.73 -14.39
N ASP A 24 -8.78 -5.54 -13.89
CA ASP A 24 -8.72 -6.99 -14.14
C ASP A 24 -9.86 -7.79 -13.47
N GLY A 25 -10.64 -7.14 -12.60
CA GLY A 25 -11.82 -7.72 -11.94
C GLY A 25 -11.55 -8.37 -10.58
N GLY A 26 -10.31 -8.39 -10.11
CA GLY A 26 -9.89 -9.09 -8.88
C GLY A 26 -10.15 -8.35 -7.56
N ALA A 27 -10.33 -7.02 -7.58
CA ALA A 27 -10.38 -6.18 -6.36
C ALA A 27 -11.66 -5.32 -6.25
N ARG A 28 -12.84 -5.93 -6.38
CA ARG A 28 -14.12 -5.21 -6.44
C ARG A 28 -14.77 -4.93 -5.08
N SER A 29 -14.36 -5.64 -4.03
CA SER A 29 -14.84 -5.44 -2.66
C SER A 29 -13.73 -5.00 -1.71
N PRO A 30 -14.04 -4.26 -0.64
CA PRO A 30 -13.04 -3.80 0.34
C PRO A 30 -12.17 -4.93 0.93
N ALA A 31 -12.74 -6.14 1.05
CA ALA A 31 -12.03 -7.32 1.49
C ALA A 31 -10.97 -7.77 0.47
N GLN A 32 -11.33 -7.81 -0.81
CA GLN A 32 -10.42 -8.16 -1.89
C GLN A 32 -9.33 -7.12 -2.07
N GLU A 33 -9.65 -5.84 -1.91
CA GLU A 33 -8.68 -4.74 -1.96
C GLU A 33 -7.63 -4.85 -0.87
N ASN A 34 -8.04 -5.09 0.39
CA ASN A 34 -7.08 -5.28 1.48
C ASN A 34 -6.26 -6.55 1.31
N LEU A 35 -6.86 -7.65 0.82
CA LEU A 35 -6.14 -8.89 0.55
C LEU A 35 -5.09 -8.68 -0.57
N PHE A 36 -5.48 -8.00 -1.65
CA PHE A 36 -4.59 -7.65 -2.74
C PHE A 36 -3.42 -6.80 -2.24
N LEU A 37 -3.70 -5.71 -1.53
CA LEU A 37 -2.68 -4.81 -1.00
C LEU A 37 -1.74 -5.52 -0.02
N THR A 38 -2.26 -6.38 0.85
CA THR A 38 -1.44 -7.17 1.79
C THR A 38 -0.47 -8.08 1.02
N ARG A 39 -0.97 -8.81 0.00
CA ARG A 39 -0.13 -9.68 -0.84
C ARG A 39 0.90 -8.88 -1.65
N TRP A 40 0.48 -7.73 -2.18
CA TRP A 40 1.33 -6.84 -2.96
C TRP A 40 2.46 -6.27 -2.10
N LEU A 41 2.15 -5.78 -0.89
CA LEU A 41 3.13 -5.25 0.06
C LEU A 41 4.12 -6.33 0.52
N ALA A 42 3.64 -7.54 0.81
CA ALA A 42 4.51 -8.66 1.18
C ALA A 42 5.47 -9.02 0.04
N THR A 43 4.98 -9.00 -1.20
CA THR A 43 5.79 -9.25 -2.40
C THR A 43 6.81 -8.13 -2.61
N ALA A 44 6.40 -6.87 -2.47
CA ALA A 44 7.29 -5.71 -2.60
C ALA A 44 8.42 -5.72 -1.57
N LEU A 45 8.12 -6.10 -0.32
CA LEU A 45 9.10 -6.24 0.75
C LEU A 45 10.08 -7.39 0.46
N LYS A 46 9.55 -8.56 0.06
CA LYS A 46 10.37 -9.74 -0.29
C LYS A 46 11.32 -9.46 -1.45
N GLN A 47 10.85 -8.71 -2.45
CA GLN A 47 11.64 -8.32 -3.62
C GLN A 47 12.54 -7.10 -3.37
N ARG A 48 12.48 -6.49 -2.17
CA ARG A 48 13.20 -5.24 -1.83
C ARG A 48 13.02 -4.15 -2.90
N ARG A 49 11.79 -3.99 -3.41
CA ARG A 49 11.46 -3.03 -4.48
C ARG A 49 11.57 -1.56 -4.06
N PHE A 50 11.61 -1.30 -2.76
CA PHE A 50 11.67 0.05 -2.19
C PHE A 50 12.92 0.23 -1.32
N SER A 51 13.27 1.49 -1.03
CA SER A 51 14.40 1.82 -0.15
C SER A 51 14.23 1.17 1.22
N ARG A 52 15.35 0.87 1.89
CA ARG A 52 15.32 0.33 3.25
C ARG A 52 14.64 1.27 4.25
N ASP A 53 14.65 2.58 3.99
CA ASP A 53 13.99 3.58 4.84
C ASP A 53 12.47 3.40 4.94
N VAL A 54 11.84 2.84 3.91
CA VAL A 54 10.38 2.62 3.86
C VAL A 54 9.99 1.16 4.13
N ALA A 55 10.96 0.28 4.34
CA ALA A 55 10.71 -1.08 4.82
C ALA A 55 9.89 -1.12 6.13
N PRO A 56 10.21 -0.32 7.18
CA PRO A 56 9.40 -0.32 8.40
C PRO A 56 7.95 0.13 8.17
N ASP A 57 7.70 1.08 7.26
CA ASP A 57 6.34 1.49 6.89
C ASP A 57 5.57 0.33 6.22
N ILE A 58 6.22 -0.41 5.33
CA ILE A 58 5.63 -1.58 4.67
C ILE A 58 5.30 -2.67 5.70
N GLU A 59 6.22 -2.96 6.63
CA GLU A 59 6.00 -3.92 7.71
C GLU A 59 4.85 -3.50 8.63
N TRP A 60 4.76 -2.21 8.96
CA TRP A 60 3.66 -1.67 9.74
C TRP A 60 2.32 -1.83 9.00
N LEU A 61 2.26 -1.51 7.70
CA LEU A 61 1.06 -1.69 6.87
C LEU A 61 0.63 -3.17 6.78
N LEU A 62 1.58 -4.09 6.66
CA LEU A 62 1.32 -5.53 6.67
C LEU A 62 0.74 -6.00 8.01
N LYS A 63 1.30 -5.52 9.12
CA LYS A 63 0.77 -5.83 10.45
C LYS A 63 -0.68 -5.34 10.61
N GLN A 64 -0.98 -4.15 10.10
CA GLN A 64 -2.36 -3.62 10.09
C GLN A 64 -3.30 -4.48 9.22
N GLY A 65 -2.84 -4.90 8.03
CA GLY A 65 -3.60 -5.78 7.13
C GLY A 65 -3.91 -7.14 7.77
N HIS A 66 -2.95 -7.74 8.46
CA HIS A 66 -3.15 -9.02 9.16
C HIS A 66 -4.04 -8.91 10.39
N GLN A 67 -3.90 -7.85 11.20
CA GLN A 67 -4.68 -7.70 12.44
C GLN A 67 -6.13 -7.29 12.19
N LEU A 68 -6.36 -6.42 11.20
CA LEU A 68 -7.67 -5.81 10.97
C LEU A 68 -8.40 -6.42 9.76
N GLY A 69 -7.72 -7.21 8.93
CA GLY A 69 -8.30 -7.88 7.76
C GLY A 69 -9.05 -6.90 6.85
N VAL A 70 -10.34 -7.16 6.62
CA VAL A 70 -11.21 -6.30 5.79
C VAL A 70 -11.40 -4.89 6.39
N SER A 71 -11.26 -4.74 7.70
CA SER A 71 -11.39 -3.45 8.40
C SER A 71 -10.11 -2.61 8.37
N ALA A 72 -9.00 -3.13 7.84
CA ALA A 72 -7.72 -2.42 7.79
C ALA A 72 -7.75 -1.13 6.95
N LYS A 73 -8.68 -1.05 5.98
CA LYS A 73 -8.86 0.09 5.05
C LYS A 73 -7.52 0.56 4.47
N LEU A 74 -6.71 -0.39 4.00
CA LEU A 74 -5.33 -0.10 3.55
C LEU A 74 -5.31 0.89 2.39
N ALA A 75 -6.27 0.80 1.47
CA ALA A 75 -6.41 1.75 0.37
C ALA A 75 -6.60 3.19 0.86
N SER A 76 -7.44 3.42 1.88
CA SER A 76 -7.66 4.75 2.46
C SER A 76 -6.42 5.29 3.17
N LYS A 77 -5.68 4.43 3.90
CA LYS A 77 -4.43 4.81 4.56
C LYS A 77 -3.35 5.19 3.54
N LEU A 78 -3.20 4.42 2.46
CA LEU A 78 -2.29 4.72 1.36
C LEU A 78 -2.67 6.01 0.64
N ASN A 79 -3.96 6.24 0.40
CA ASN A 79 -4.45 7.48 -0.21
C ASN A 79 -4.18 8.71 0.68
N TYR A 80 -4.35 8.57 1.99
CA TYR A 80 -3.97 9.61 2.95
C TYR A 80 -2.46 9.87 2.92
N LEU A 81 -1.66 8.82 2.98
CA LEU A 81 -0.20 8.93 2.95
C LEU A 81 0.28 9.62 1.68
N LEU A 82 -0.27 9.25 0.52
CA LEU A 82 0.01 9.91 -0.75
C LEU A 82 -0.33 11.41 -0.67
N ARG A 83 -1.55 11.78 -0.30
CA ARG A 83 -1.98 13.18 -0.21
C ARG A 83 -1.10 14.01 0.71
N SER A 84 -0.76 13.48 1.88
CA SER A 84 0.13 14.15 2.85
C SER A 84 1.57 14.27 2.36
N CYS A 85 2.01 13.41 1.43
CA CYS A 85 3.34 13.50 0.83
C CYS A 85 3.37 14.35 -0.45
N THR A 86 2.22 14.55 -1.11
CA THR A 86 2.13 15.28 -2.39
C THR A 86 1.83 16.76 -2.21
N GLY A 87 1.44 17.20 -1.01
CA GLY A 87 1.39 18.62 -0.62
C GLY A 87 0.63 19.51 -1.61
N GLU A 88 -0.68 19.30 -1.75
CA GLU A 88 -1.62 20.35 -2.18
C GLU A 88 -2.23 21.03 -0.96
#